data_AF-A0A951BKI0-F1
#
_entry.id   AF-A0A951BKI0-F1
#
_cell.length_a   1.000
_cell.length_b   1.000
_cell.length_c   1.000
_cell.angle_alpha   90.00
_cell.angle_beta   90.00
_cell.angle_gamma   90.00
#
_symmetry.space_group_name_H-M   'P 1'
#
loop_
_entity.id
_entity.type
_entity.pdbx_description
1 polymer ?
#
loop_
_entity_poly.entity_id
_entity_poly.type
_entity_poly.pdbx_seq_one_letter_code
_entity_poly.pdbx_strand_id
1 'polypeptide(L)'
;PRDLGEIVDHPLIGFDRDMSNARIAARAGFELARDGFAFRCDSDVAQLAALRAGFGIGGCQLGIARRDPNLVPVLPESLRFELDMWLAMHEDLRSSRRVRLLFDHLAATLSDYVAASQ
;
A
#
# COMPACT_ATOMS: atom_id res chain seq x y z
N PRO A 1 -5.93 1.97 -18.48
CA PRO A 1 -6.86 0.83 -18.41
C PRO A 1 -8.27 1.26 -17.97
N ARG A 2 -9.28 0.75 -18.68
CA ARG A 2 -10.72 0.91 -18.39
C ARG A 2 -11.28 -0.24 -17.57
N ASP A 3 -10.64 -1.40 -17.62
CA ASP A 3 -10.94 -2.59 -16.83
C ASP A 3 -9.65 -3.31 -16.41
N LEU A 4 -9.80 -4.38 -15.61
CA LEU A 4 -8.68 -5.19 -15.12
C LEU A 4 -7.89 -5.88 -16.25
N GLY A 5 -8.55 -6.23 -17.35
CA GLY A 5 -7.93 -6.92 -18.49
C GLY A 5 -6.92 -6.02 -19.19
N GLU A 6 -7.21 -4.72 -19.32
CA GLU A 6 -6.29 -3.75 -19.93
C GLU A 6 -5.09 -3.40 -19.02
N ILE A 7 -5.06 -3.82 -17.75
CA ILE A 7 -3.98 -3.39 -16.84
C ILE A 7 -2.61 -3.94 -17.23
N VAL A 8 -2.60 -5.14 -17.82
CA VAL A 8 -1.37 -5.83 -18.23
C VAL A 8 -0.69 -5.16 -19.43
N ASP A 9 -1.40 -4.29 -20.15
CA ASP A 9 -0.88 -3.51 -21.27
C ASP A 9 -0.14 -2.23 -20.82
N HIS A 10 -0.05 -1.98 -19.51
CA HIS A 10 0.61 -0.82 -18.93
C HIS A 10 1.91 -1.20 -18.21
N PRO A 11 2.88 -0.27 -18.06
CA PRO A 11 4.03 -0.49 -17.20
C PRO A 11 3.58 -0.70 -15.75
N LEU A 12 3.73 -1.92 -15.24
CA LEU A 12 3.39 -2.25 -13.86
C LEU A 12 4.61 -2.14 -12.94
N ILE A 13 4.40 -1.54 -11.78
CA ILE A 13 5.33 -1.44 -10.66
C ILE A 13 4.93 -2.47 -9.61
N GLY A 14 5.90 -3.22 -9.09
CA GLY A 14 5.60 -4.24 -8.12
C GLY A 14 6.77 -4.71 -7.26
N PHE A 15 6.47 -5.70 -6.43
CA PHE A 15 7.46 -6.43 -5.64
C PHE A 15 8.25 -7.41 -6.50
N ASP A 16 9.51 -7.66 -6.12
CA ASP A 16 10.39 -8.60 -6.82
C ASP A 16 10.30 -10.01 -6.24
N ARG A 17 10.23 -10.11 -4.91
CA ARG A 17 10.15 -11.38 -4.16
C ARG A 17 8.94 -11.44 -3.24
N ASP A 18 8.45 -10.31 -2.76
CA ASP A 18 7.24 -10.29 -1.93
C ASP A 18 6.00 -10.67 -2.76
N MET A 19 5.20 -11.59 -2.22
CA MET A 19 4.01 -12.13 -2.90
C MET A 19 2.76 -11.25 -2.72
N SER A 20 2.87 -10.03 -2.18
CA SER A 20 1.74 -9.12 -1.95
C SER A 20 0.98 -8.84 -3.23
N ASN A 21 1.69 -8.59 -4.33
CA ASN A 21 1.05 -8.37 -5.63
C ASN A 21 0.22 -9.57 -6.09
N ALA A 22 0.78 -10.79 -5.99
CA ALA A 22 0.08 -12.00 -6.36
C ALA A 22 -1.14 -12.25 -5.46
N ARG A 23 -1.03 -12.00 -4.15
CA ARG A 23 -2.15 -12.11 -3.20
C ARG A 23 -3.27 -11.12 -3.52
N ILE A 24 -2.92 -9.87 -3.84
CA ILE A 24 -3.88 -8.82 -4.20
C ILE A 24 -4.56 -9.18 -5.52
N ALA A 25 -3.80 -9.58 -6.54
CA ALA A 25 -4.32 -9.97 -7.84
C ALA A 25 -5.30 -11.15 -7.72
N ALA A 26 -4.89 -12.22 -7.03
CA ALA A 26 -5.73 -13.40 -6.82
C ALA A 26 -7.04 -13.05 -6.10
N ARG A 27 -7.01 -12.14 -5.11
CA ARG A 27 -8.22 -11.68 -4.40
C ARG A 27 -9.14 -10.85 -5.30
N ALA A 28 -8.59 -10.15 -6.27
CA ALA A 28 -9.34 -9.41 -7.29
C ALA A 28 -9.76 -10.29 -8.49
N GLY A 29 -9.46 -11.59 -8.47
CA GLY A 29 -9.89 -12.53 -9.50
C GLY A 29 -9.05 -12.51 -10.78
N PHE A 30 -7.80 -12.03 -10.72
CA PHE A 30 -6.87 -12.08 -11.85
C PHE A 30 -5.47 -12.54 -11.43
N GLU A 31 -4.67 -12.98 -12.39
CA GLU A 31 -3.30 -13.40 -12.13
C GLU A 31 -2.30 -12.38 -12.69
N LEU A 32 -1.30 -12.05 -11.87
CA LEU A 32 -0.16 -11.23 -12.27
C LEU A 32 1.08 -12.10 -12.24
N ALA A 33 1.60 -12.42 -13.43
CA ALA A 33 2.87 -13.08 -13.57
C ALA A 33 4.02 -12.11 -13.25
N ARG A 34 5.12 -12.64 -12.70
CA ARG A 34 6.27 -11.83 -12.25
C ARG A 34 6.93 -11.05 -13.40
N ASP A 35 6.88 -11.58 -14.61
CA ASP A 35 7.35 -10.97 -15.86
C ASP A 35 6.42 -9.88 -16.40
N GLY A 36 5.19 -9.77 -15.89
CA GLY A 36 4.27 -8.67 -16.20
C GLY A 36 4.64 -7.32 -15.56
N PHE A 37 5.66 -7.27 -14.69
CA PHE A 37 6.11 -6.03 -14.05
C PHE A 37 7.29 -5.40 -14.79
N ALA A 38 7.12 -4.15 -15.22
CA ALA A 38 8.15 -3.33 -15.86
C ALA A 38 9.21 -2.83 -14.85
N PHE A 39 8.83 -2.63 -13.58
CA PHE A 39 9.75 -2.30 -12.49
C PHE A 39 9.42 -3.11 -11.25
N ARG A 40 10.45 -3.66 -10.61
CA ARG A 40 10.31 -4.51 -9.43
C ARG A 40 11.30 -4.12 -8.33
N CYS A 41 10.81 -3.94 -7.11
CA CYS A 41 11.64 -3.80 -5.92
C CYS A 41 10.86 -4.10 -4.64
N ASP A 42 11.52 -4.67 -3.64
CA ASP A 42 10.91 -4.95 -2.34
C ASP A 42 11.03 -3.76 -1.37
N SER A 43 10.64 -2.57 -1.84
CA SER A 43 10.61 -1.34 -1.05
C SER A 43 9.43 -0.48 -1.47
N ASP A 44 8.46 -0.29 -0.57
CA ASP A 44 7.30 0.58 -0.81
C ASP A 44 7.70 2.02 -1.15
N VAL A 45 8.77 2.53 -0.53
CA VAL A 45 9.26 3.89 -0.76
C VAL A 45 9.82 4.04 -2.17
N ALA A 46 10.57 3.04 -2.67
CA ALA A 46 11.09 3.06 -4.04
C ALA A 46 9.97 2.90 -5.08
N GLN A 47 8.98 2.03 -4.82
CA GLN A 47 7.79 1.92 -5.68
C GLN A 47 6.99 3.24 -5.70
N LEU A 48 6.79 3.89 -4.55
CA LEU A 48 6.13 5.20 -4.47
C LEU A 48 6.90 6.29 -5.23
N ALA A 49 8.23 6.28 -5.17
CA ALA A 49 9.05 7.21 -5.95
C ALA A 49 8.87 6.98 -7.47
N ALA A 50 8.81 5.71 -7.91
CA ALA A 50 8.54 5.37 -9.30
C ALA A 50 7.13 5.81 -9.75
N LEU A 51 6.12 5.65 -8.90
CA LEU A 51 4.76 6.16 -9.13
C LEU A 51 4.78 7.68 -9.34
N ARG A 52 5.42 8.42 -8.43
CA ARG A 52 5.53 9.89 -8.50
C ARG A 52 6.32 10.38 -9.71
N ALA A 53 7.28 9.60 -10.18
CA ALA A 53 8.02 9.88 -11.40
C ALA A 53 7.21 9.59 -12.69
N GLY A 54 5.99 9.06 -12.56
CA GLY A 54 5.15 8.70 -13.71
C GLY A 54 5.62 7.45 -14.44
N PHE A 55 6.39 6.57 -13.80
CA PHE A 55 6.94 5.36 -14.44
C PHE A 55 5.84 4.38 -14.87
N GLY A 56 4.76 4.26 -14.10
CA GLY A 56 3.72 3.26 -14.36
C GLY A 56 2.64 3.19 -13.28
N ILE A 57 1.92 2.06 -13.26
CA ILE A 57 0.82 1.77 -12.34
C ILE A 57 1.32 0.81 -11.26
N GLY A 58 0.96 1.03 -10.01
CA GLY A 58 1.38 0.20 -8.88
C GLY A 58 0.54 0.46 -7.63
N GLY A 59 0.74 -0.39 -6.62
CA GLY A 59 0.03 -0.28 -5.35
C GLY A 59 0.62 0.82 -4.45
N CYS A 60 -0.25 1.55 -3.75
CA CYS A 60 0.14 2.47 -2.69
C CYS A 60 -0.99 2.59 -1.67
N GLN A 61 -0.65 2.85 -0.40
CA GLN A 61 -1.65 3.15 0.62
C GLN A 61 -2.37 4.46 0.30
N LEU A 62 -3.70 4.43 0.34
CA LEU A 62 -4.55 5.56 -0.05
C LEU A 62 -4.28 6.83 0.78
N GLY A 63 -4.07 6.69 2.10
CA GLY A 63 -3.69 7.80 2.98
C GLY A 63 -2.36 8.48 2.63
N ILE A 64 -1.44 7.76 1.99
CA ILE A 64 -0.18 8.31 1.47
C ILE A 64 -0.42 8.96 0.11
N ALA A 65 -1.10 8.26 -0.80
CA ALA A 65 -1.39 8.73 -2.15
C ALA A 65 -2.19 10.04 -2.16
N ARG A 66 -3.17 10.20 -1.27
CA ARG A 66 -4.00 11.42 -1.11
C ARG A 66 -3.20 12.69 -0.84
N ARG A 67 -1.95 12.58 -0.37
CA ARG A 67 -1.07 13.73 -0.11
C ARG A 67 -0.41 14.27 -1.38
N ASP A 68 -0.54 13.56 -2.50
CA ASP A 68 0.05 13.93 -3.78
C ASP A 68 -1.04 14.08 -4.85
N PRO A 69 -1.36 15.30 -5.30
CA PRO A 69 -2.42 15.53 -6.27
C PRO A 69 -2.13 14.96 -7.66
N ASN A 70 -0.89 14.54 -7.93
CA ASN A 70 -0.51 13.93 -9.20
C ASN A 70 -0.75 12.42 -9.23
N LEU A 71 -1.01 11.80 -8.07
CA LEU A 71 -1.36 10.39 -7.99
C LEU A 71 -2.88 10.24 -8.09
N VAL A 72 -3.33 9.47 -9.08
CA VAL A 72 -4.76 9.21 -9.31
C VAL A 72 -5.08 7.73 -9.07
N PRO A 73 -6.21 7.40 -8.42
CA PRO A 73 -6.65 6.02 -8.28
C PRO A 73 -6.92 5.39 -9.65
N VAL A 74 -6.46 4.16 -9.84
CA VAL A 74 -6.72 3.36 -11.05
C VAL A 74 -7.65 2.22 -10.69
N LEU A 75 -8.80 2.13 -11.38
CA LEU A 75 -9.84 1.12 -11.15
C LEU A 75 -10.25 1.01 -9.66
N PRO A 76 -10.65 2.11 -8.99
CA PRO A 76 -10.85 2.13 -7.53
C PRO A 76 -11.92 1.14 -7.02
N GLU A 77 -12.88 0.76 -7.87
CA GLU A 77 -13.92 -0.23 -7.54
C GLU A 77 -13.44 -1.68 -7.65
N SER A 78 -12.34 -1.93 -8.37
CA SER A 78 -11.82 -3.28 -8.63
C SER A 78 -10.48 -3.55 -7.94
N LEU A 79 -9.66 -2.50 -7.72
CA LEU A 79 -8.32 -2.58 -7.16
C LEU A 79 -8.22 -1.82 -5.85
N ARG A 80 -8.99 -2.30 -4.87
CA ARG A 80 -8.91 -1.84 -3.49
C ARG A 80 -8.67 -3.03 -2.58
N PHE A 81 -7.68 -2.92 -1.71
CA PHE A 81 -7.39 -3.91 -0.69
C PHE A 81 -7.24 -3.23 0.65
N GLU A 82 -7.70 -3.92 1.69
CA GLU A 82 -7.58 -3.47 3.06
C GLU A 82 -6.30 -4.03 3.66
N LEU A 83 -5.58 -3.18 4.39
CA LEU A 83 -4.43 -3.57 5.17
C LEU A 83 -4.73 -3.22 6.62
N ASP A 84 -4.72 -4.23 7.48
CA ASP A 84 -4.81 -4.02 8.91
C ASP A 84 -3.56 -3.29 9.42
N MET A 85 -3.77 -2.39 10.38
CA MET A 85 -2.69 -1.68 11.06
C MET A 85 -2.67 -2.11 12.52
N TRP A 86 -1.53 -2.62 12.98
CA TRP A 86 -1.31 -2.99 14.37
C TRP A 86 -0.27 -2.10 15.02
N LEU A 87 -0.56 -1.68 16.25
CA LEU A 87 0.38 -0.98 17.10
C LEU A 87 0.81 -1.94 18.22
N ALA A 88 2.09 -2.34 18.23
CA ALA A 88 2.63 -3.35 19.14
C ALA A 88 3.76 -2.80 20.02
N MET A 89 3.80 -3.22 21.30
CA MET A 89 4.90 -2.96 22.22
C MET A 89 5.30 -4.26 22.93
N HIS A 90 6.57 -4.34 23.32
CA HIS A 90 7.02 -5.40 24.23
C HIS A 90 6.35 -5.24 25.61
N GLU A 91 5.90 -6.33 26.21
CA GLU A 91 5.09 -6.31 27.44
C GLU A 91 5.78 -5.57 28.60
N ASP A 92 7.09 -5.78 28.78
CA ASP A 92 7.88 -5.10 29.82
C ASP A 92 7.81 -3.57 29.75
N LEU A 93 7.61 -3.01 28.55
CA LEU A 93 7.53 -1.56 28.34
C LEU A 93 6.18 -0.98 28.76
N ARG A 94 5.15 -1.80 28.99
CA ARG A 94 3.81 -1.36 29.40
C ARG A 94 3.83 -0.62 30.74
N SER A 95 4.74 -0.99 31.63
CA SER A 95 4.94 -0.36 32.94
C SER A 95 5.61 1.02 32.84
N SER A 96 6.35 1.29 31.76
CA SER A 96 7.05 2.55 31.56
C SER A 96 6.06 3.66 31.19
N ARG A 97 5.88 4.62 32.10
CA ARG A 97 4.95 5.75 31.90
C ARG A 97 5.22 6.51 30.60
N ARG A 98 6.48 6.74 30.24
CA ARG A 98 6.83 7.48 29.02
C ARG A 98 6.45 6.70 27.76
N VAL A 99 6.65 5.38 27.77
CA VAL A 99 6.27 4.52 26.64
C VAL A 99 4.75 4.42 26.53
N ARG A 100 4.05 4.22 27.65
CA ARG A 100 2.58 4.18 27.67
C ARG A 100 1.96 5.46 27.10
N LEU A 101 2.45 6.64 27.51
CA LEU A 101 1.94 7.92 26.99
C LEU A 101 2.16 8.08 25.48
N LEU A 102 3.33 7.67 24.97
CA LEU A 102 3.59 7.67 23.53
C LEU A 102 2.62 6.72 22.82
N PHE A 103 2.39 5.53 23.37
CA PHE A 103 1.55 4.53 22.77
C PHE A 103 0.07 4.92 22.77
N ASP A 104 -0.43 5.52 23.86
CA ASP A 104 -1.78 6.08 23.94
C ASP A 104 -1.97 7.16 22.86
N HIS A 105 -0.97 8.03 22.65
CA HIS A 105 -0.99 9.04 21.59
C HIS A 105 -0.95 8.44 20.18
N LEU A 106 -0.07 7.46 19.94
CA LEU A 106 0.02 6.75 18.67
C LEU A 106 -1.27 6.00 18.36
N ALA A 107 -1.88 5.34 19.35
CA ALA A 107 -3.13 4.62 19.17
C ALA A 107 -4.25 5.56 18.71
N ALA A 108 -4.40 6.71 19.37
CA ALA A 108 -5.39 7.72 18.97
C ALA A 108 -5.11 8.26 17.55
N THR A 109 -3.90 8.75 17.31
CA THR A 109 -3.55 9.41 16.04
C THR A 109 -3.51 8.46 14.84
N LEU A 110 -3.07 7.22 15.03
CA LEU A 110 -3.11 6.20 13.98
C LEU A 110 -4.54 5.74 13.70
N SER A 111 -5.41 5.67 14.71
CA SER A 111 -6.83 5.38 14.50
C SER A 111 -7.49 6.46 13.65
N ASP A 112 -7.23 7.74 13.94
CA ASP A 112 -7.70 8.87 13.13
C ASP A 112 -7.15 8.80 11.70
N TYR A 113 -5.86 8.48 11.55
CA TYR A 113 -5.24 8.31 10.24
C TYR A 113 -5.90 7.19 9.43
N VAL A 114 -6.16 6.03 10.03
CA VAL A 114 -6.80 4.90 9.36
C VAL A 114 -8.21 5.26 8.93
N ALA A 115 -9.00 5.89 9.81
CA ALA A 115 -10.35 6.36 9.47
C ALA A 115 -10.34 7.36 8.31
N ALA A 116 -9.34 8.23 8.25
CA ALA A 116 -9.14 9.19 7.17
C ALA A 116 -8.46 8.60 5.92
N SER A 117 -8.02 7.33 5.95
CA SER A 117 -7.30 6.65 4.86
C SER A 117 -8.13 5.55 4.17
N GLN A 118 -9.28 5.20 4.72
CA GLN A 118 -10.32 4.39 4.07
C GLN A 118 -11.20 5.27 3.16
#